data_AF-A0A1W1CE64-F1
#
_entry.id   AF-A0A1W1CE64-F1
#
_cell.length_a   1.000
_cell.length_b   1.000
_cell.length_c   1.000
_cell.angle_alpha   90.00
_cell.angle_beta   90.00
_cell.angle_gamma   90.00
#
_symmetry.space_group_name_H-M   'P 1'
#
loop_
_entity.id
_entity.type
_entity.pdbx_description
1 polymer ?
#
loop_
_entity_poly.entity_id
_entity_poly.type
_entity_poly.pdbx_seq_one_letter_code
_entity_poly.pdbx_strand_id
1 'polypeptide(L)'
;MEKFLELEGGYLFIAFVVLAVTLFVSTRPFFGKGAVKRGILSVGLFLAIAIGLHFNITTNRMAEVKTAFNEGQTVICESRARRKVGQSVTVEKSRDWVLEGDLFTSPNYSRPFHTARCILPIKKLKN
;
A
#
# COMPACT_ATOMS: atom_id res chain seq x y z
N MET A 1 -14.25 3.57 -4.78
CA MET A 1 -13.58 4.71 -4.11
C MET A 1 -13.19 4.39 -2.67
N GLU A 2 -13.99 3.63 -1.93
CA GLU A 2 -13.68 3.26 -0.53
C GLU A 2 -12.30 2.60 -0.36
N LYS A 3 -11.98 1.58 -1.16
CA LYS A 3 -10.65 0.94 -1.14
C LYS A 3 -9.49 1.88 -1.49
N PHE A 4 -9.72 2.88 -2.34
CA PHE A 4 -8.69 3.85 -2.70
C PHE A 4 -8.37 4.75 -1.51
N LEU A 5 -9.40 5.27 -0.83
CA LEU A 5 -9.20 6.12 0.35
C LEU A 5 -8.63 5.34 1.53
N GLU A 6 -9.01 4.06 1.68
CA GLU A 6 -8.46 3.17 2.71
C GLU A 6 -6.95 2.92 2.52
N LEU A 7 -6.52 2.61 1.29
CA LEU A 7 -5.13 2.27 0.99
C LEU A 7 -4.23 3.50 0.84
N GLU A 8 -4.73 4.55 0.19
CA GLU A 8 -3.93 5.72 -0.20
C GLU A 8 -4.16 6.95 0.70
N GLY A 9 -5.06 6.88 1.70
CA GLY A 9 -5.39 8.03 2.55
C GLY A 9 -4.16 8.69 3.20
N GLY A 10 -3.18 7.89 3.60
CA GLY A 10 -1.89 8.41 4.09
C GLY A 10 -1.10 9.17 3.03
N TYR A 11 -1.02 8.65 1.80
CA TYR A 11 -0.33 9.32 0.70
C TYR A 11 -1.06 10.56 0.20
N LEU A 12 -2.40 10.59 0.24
CA LEU A 12 -3.18 11.78 -0.05
C LEU A 12 -2.89 12.92 0.95
N PHE A 13 -2.80 12.59 2.24
CA PHE A 13 -2.42 13.57 3.26
C PHE A 13 -0.98 14.09 3.05
N ILE A 14 -0.03 13.20 2.76
CA ILE A 14 1.35 13.59 2.45
C ILE A 14 1.40 14.49 1.21
N ALA A 15 0.69 14.12 0.14
CA ALA A 15 0.61 14.90 -1.09
C ALA A 15 0.05 16.31 -0.83
N PHE A 16 -0.98 16.43 0.01
CA PHE A 16 -1.51 17.72 0.43
C PHE A 16 -0.45 18.58 1.12
N VAL A 17 0.29 18.03 2.09
CA VAL A 17 1.37 18.75 2.78
C VAL A 17 2.47 19.17 1.80
N VAL A 18 2.88 18.29 0.88
CA VAL A 18 3.90 18.58 -0.14
C VAL A 18 3.44 19.73 -1.06
N LEU A 19 2.18 19.74 -1.46
CA LEU A 19 1.63 20.84 -2.28
C LEU A 19 1.53 22.15 -1.51
N ALA A 20 1.17 22.12 -0.23
CA ALA A 20 1.16 23.32 0.62
C ALA A 20 2.56 23.92 0.78
N VAL A 21 3.57 23.08 1.01
CA VAL A 21 4.98 23.51 1.06
C VAL A 21 5.43 24.03 -0.30
N THR A 22 5.05 23.37 -1.39
CA THR A 22 5.36 23.82 -2.76
C THR A 22 4.78 25.20 -3.03
N LEU A 23 3.52 25.43 -2.63
CA LEU A 23 2.87 26.74 -2.73
C LEU A 23 3.64 27.80 -1.93
N PHE A 24 3.96 27.52 -0.67
CA PHE A 24 4.67 28.46 0.20
C PHE A 24 6.06 28.82 -0.39
N VAL A 25 6.84 27.81 -0.77
CA VAL A 25 8.21 28.01 -1.27
C VAL A 25 8.22 28.73 -2.61
N SER A 26 7.29 28.41 -3.52
CA SER A 26 7.22 29.02 -4.85
C SER A 26 6.74 30.47 -4.87
N THR A 27 6.21 31.00 -3.76
CA THR A 27 5.86 32.43 -3.61
C THR A 27 7.03 33.31 -3.13
N ARG A 28 8.17 32.71 -2.78
CA ARG A 28 9.32 33.46 -2.25
C ARG A 28 9.98 34.33 -3.32
N PRO A 29 10.57 35.48 -2.96
CA PRO A 29 11.08 36.48 -3.91
C PRO A 29 12.27 36.01 -4.76
N PHE A 30 12.93 34.91 -4.37
CA PHE A 30 14.04 34.30 -5.10
C PHE A 30 13.60 33.31 -6.19
N PHE A 31 12.29 33.04 -6.34
CA PHE A 31 11.74 32.24 -7.43
C PHE A 31 11.34 33.09 -8.63
N GLY A 32 11.57 32.58 -9.85
CA GLY A 32 11.21 33.26 -11.09
C GLY A 32 9.70 33.44 -11.29
N LYS A 33 9.31 34.37 -12.17
CA LYS A 33 7.91 34.61 -12.53
C LYS A 33 7.24 33.31 -13.01
N GLY A 34 6.05 33.03 -12.50
CA GLY A 34 5.28 31.83 -12.85
C GLY A 34 5.72 30.54 -12.13
N ALA A 35 6.66 30.61 -11.18
CA ALA A 35 7.11 29.45 -10.39
C ALA A 35 5.96 28.75 -9.66
N VAL A 36 5.00 29.48 -9.10
CA VAL A 36 3.82 28.90 -8.42
C VAL A 36 3.05 27.96 -9.35
N LYS A 37 2.66 28.44 -10.54
CA LYS A 37 1.89 27.65 -11.51
C LYS A 37 2.67 26.42 -11.97
N ARG A 38 3.95 26.58 -12.31
CA ARG A 38 4.80 25.47 -12.79
C ARG A 38 5.06 24.45 -11.67
N GLY A 39 5.34 24.92 -10.45
CA GLY A 39 5.59 24.08 -9.29
C GLY A 39 4.38 23.24 -8.90
N ILE A 40 3.23 23.89 -8.72
CA ILE A 40 1.98 23.17 -8.36
C ILE A 40 1.57 22.18 -9.45
N LEU A 41 1.66 22.55 -10.73
CA LEU A 41 1.30 21.65 -11.83
C LEU A 41 2.26 20.45 -11.93
N SER A 42 3.57 20.68 -11.88
CA SER A 42 4.55 19.59 -12.02
C SER A 42 4.55 18.65 -10.82
N VAL A 43 4.57 19.20 -9.59
CA VAL A 43 4.53 18.41 -8.35
C VAL A 43 3.18 17.70 -8.22
N GLY A 44 2.07 18.38 -8.51
CA GLY A 44 0.74 17.79 -8.47
C GLY A 44 0.57 16.64 -9.45
N LEU A 45 1.05 16.81 -10.69
CA LEU A 45 1.01 15.75 -11.70
C LEU A 45 1.86 14.54 -11.28
N PHE A 46 3.08 14.77 -10.79
CA PHE A 46 3.94 13.70 -10.30
C PHE A 46 3.29 12.92 -9.14
N LEU A 47 2.75 13.62 -8.15
CA LEU A 47 2.05 13.00 -7.01
C LEU A 47 0.83 12.19 -7.46
N ALA A 48 0.04 12.72 -8.40
CA ALA A 48 -1.12 12.02 -8.93
C ALA A 48 -0.74 10.70 -9.62
N ILE A 49 0.31 10.73 -10.46
CA ILE A 49 0.82 9.53 -11.13
C ILE A 49 1.38 8.53 -10.09
N ALA A 50 2.19 9.00 -9.14
CA ALA A 50 2.80 8.14 -8.13
C ALA A 50 1.75 7.42 -7.26
N ILE A 51 0.73 8.14 -6.80
CA ILE A 51 -0.38 7.57 -6.01
C ILE A 51 -1.20 6.60 -6.87
N GLY A 52 -1.50 6.97 -8.12
CA GLY A 52 -2.23 6.09 -9.04
C GLY A 52 -1.50 4.78 -9.32
N LEU A 53 -0.19 4.84 -9.58
CA LEU A 53 0.65 3.66 -9.78
C LEU A 53 0.76 2.81 -8.52
N HIS A 54 0.97 3.45 -7.36
CA HIS A 54 1.05 2.75 -6.08
C HIS A 54 -0.24 1.97 -5.78
N PHE A 55 -1.40 2.61 -5.97
CA PHE A 55 -2.70 1.97 -5.78
C PHE A 55 -2.85 0.75 -6.70
N ASN A 56 -2.57 0.92 -8.01
CA ASN A 56 -2.70 -0.15 -8.99
C ASN A 56 -1.81 -1.36 -8.65
N ILE A 57 -0.53 -1.13 -8.34
CA ILE A 57 0.40 -2.19 -7.95
C ILE A 57 -0.09 -2.89 -6.68
N THR A 58 -0.57 -2.12 -5.70
CA THR A 58 -1.08 -2.67 -4.43
C THR A 58 -2.32 -3.53 -4.65
N THR A 59 -3.30 -3.07 -5.43
CA THR A 59 -4.52 -3.84 -5.69
C THR A 59 -4.28 -5.08 -6.53
N ASN A 60 -3.36 -5.01 -7.50
CA ASN A 60 -2.98 -6.19 -8.30
C ASN A 60 -2.32 -7.25 -7.43
N ARG A 61 -1.35 -6.85 -6.59
CA ARG A 61 -0.74 -7.76 -5.60
C ARG A 61 -1.77 -8.37 -4.66
N MET A 62 -2.72 -7.57 -4.16
CA MET A 62 -3.80 -8.08 -3.31
C MET A 62 -4.63 -9.15 -4.02
N ALA A 63 -4.99 -8.92 -5.29
CA ALA A 63 -5.73 -9.89 -6.09
C ALA A 63 -4.93 -11.19 -6.26
N GLU A 64 -3.65 -11.09 -6.62
CA GLU A 64 -2.76 -12.26 -6.76
C GLU A 64 -2.65 -13.06 -5.45
N VAL A 65 -2.47 -12.38 -4.32
CA VAL A 65 -2.41 -13.00 -2.99
C VAL A 65 -3.71 -13.75 -2.67
N LYS A 66 -4.86 -13.15 -2.94
CA LYS A 66 -6.16 -13.79 -2.68
C LYS A 66 -6.36 -15.02 -3.56
N THR A 67 -6.02 -14.92 -4.85
CA THR A 67 -6.09 -16.04 -5.78
C THR A 67 -5.20 -17.18 -5.32
N ALA A 68 -3.93 -16.91 -5.01
CA ALA A 68 -2.99 -17.89 -4.50
C ALA A 68 -3.48 -18.57 -3.22
N PHE A 69 -3.98 -17.80 -2.26
CA PHE A 69 -4.55 -18.36 -1.02
C PHE A 69 -5.76 -19.27 -1.30
N ASN A 70 -6.65 -18.87 -2.21
CA ASN A 70 -7.83 -19.66 -2.57
C ASN A 70 -7.47 -20.97 -3.31
N GLU A 71 -6.38 -20.95 -4.07
CA GLU A 71 -5.75 -22.12 -4.71
C GLU A 71 -5.02 -23.04 -3.72
N GLY A 72 -5.05 -22.72 -2.42
CA GLY A 72 -4.37 -23.49 -1.38
C GLY A 72 -2.86 -23.26 -1.31
N GLN A 73 -2.37 -22.21 -1.98
CA GLN A 73 -0.97 -21.82 -1.90
C GLN A 73 -0.69 -21.03 -0.63
N THR A 74 0.56 -21.11 -0.22
CA THR A 74 1.09 -20.38 0.91
C THR A 74 1.37 -18.93 0.52
N VAL A 75 0.86 -17.97 1.31
CA VAL A 75 1.18 -16.55 1.19
C VAL A 75 1.90 -16.06 2.45
N ILE A 76 2.70 -15.00 2.32
CA ILE A 76 3.49 -14.45 3.42
C ILE A 76 2.94 -13.06 3.75
N CYS A 77 2.52 -12.84 4.99
CA CYS A 77 1.98 -11.57 5.45
C CYS A 77 2.88 -10.92 6.50
N GLU A 78 3.07 -9.60 6.41
CA GLU A 78 3.85 -8.85 7.40
C GLU A 78 3.07 -8.70 8.73
N SER A 79 3.74 -9.02 9.85
CA SER A 79 3.19 -8.87 11.19
C SER A 79 3.36 -7.46 11.74
N ARG A 80 2.27 -6.87 12.25
CA ARG A 80 2.28 -5.58 12.96
C ARG A 80 2.77 -5.69 14.41
N ALA A 81 3.15 -6.88 14.88
CA ALA A 81 3.57 -7.09 16.26
C ALA A 81 4.97 -6.51 16.49
N ARG A 82 5.07 -5.55 17.43
CA ARG A 82 6.36 -4.92 17.77
C ARG A 82 7.24 -5.91 18.57
N ARG A 83 8.35 -6.34 17.95
CA ARG A 83 9.63 -6.76 18.57
C ARG A 83 9.83 -8.15 19.20
N LYS A 84 8.89 -9.11 19.23
CA LYS A 84 9.14 -10.44 19.84
C LYS A 84 8.73 -11.69 19.04
N VAL A 85 8.09 -11.53 17.88
CA VAL A 85 7.61 -12.65 17.05
C VAL A 85 7.99 -12.35 15.59
N GLY A 86 8.13 -13.38 14.75
CA GLY A 86 8.58 -13.26 13.36
C GLY A 86 7.92 -12.08 12.62
N GLN A 87 8.73 -11.29 11.90
CA GLN A 87 8.27 -10.14 11.13
C GLN A 87 7.26 -10.51 10.04
N SER A 88 7.22 -11.79 9.66
CA SER A 88 6.31 -12.34 8.68
C SER A 88 5.62 -13.59 9.21
N VAL A 89 4.36 -13.77 8.85
CA VAL A 89 3.54 -14.95 9.15
C VAL A 89 3.18 -15.63 7.84
N THR A 90 3.29 -16.95 7.84
CA THR A 90 2.88 -17.80 6.74
C THR A 90 1.40 -18.11 6.87
N VAL A 91 0.63 -17.70 5.87
CA VAL A 91 -0.82 -17.85 5.80
C VAL A 91 -1.14 -18.87 4.72
N GLU A 92 -1.82 -19.95 5.09
CA GLU A 92 -2.22 -21.02 4.18
C GLU A 92 -3.58 -21.57 4.59
N LYS A 93 -4.39 -21.95 3.60
CA LYS A 93 -5.75 -22.44 3.82
C LYS A 93 -5.81 -23.74 4.64
N SER A 94 -4.72 -24.51 4.64
CA SER A 94 -4.53 -25.71 5.45
C SER A 94 -4.29 -25.46 6.96
N ARG A 95 -4.05 -24.21 7.39
CA ARG A 95 -3.68 -23.86 8.79
C ARG A 95 -4.64 -22.89 9.46
N ASP A 96 -5.94 -23.22 9.48
CA ASP A 96 -7.00 -22.46 10.16
C ASP A 96 -7.12 -20.99 9.75
N TRP A 97 -6.60 -20.62 8.57
CA TRP A 97 -6.74 -19.27 8.03
C TRP A 97 -7.99 -19.17 7.17
N VAL A 98 -8.71 -18.08 7.32
CA VAL A 98 -9.88 -17.72 6.51
C VAL A 98 -9.65 -16.34 5.91
N LEU A 99 -10.13 -16.15 4.69
CA LEU A 99 -10.12 -14.85 4.00
C LEU A 99 -11.51 -14.23 4.11
N GLU A 100 -11.63 -13.15 4.87
CA GLU A 100 -12.85 -12.36 5.04
C GLU A 100 -12.64 -10.98 4.39
N GLY A 101 -13.17 -10.82 3.18
CA GLY A 101 -12.98 -9.60 2.39
C GLY A 101 -11.51 -9.39 1.99
N ASP A 102 -10.83 -8.44 2.65
CA ASP A 102 -9.40 -8.12 2.46
C ASP A 102 -8.53 -8.53 3.67
N LEU A 103 -9.10 -9.26 4.62
CA LEU A 103 -8.45 -9.66 5.88
C LEU A 103 -8.27 -11.18 5.96
N PHE A 104 -7.08 -11.61 6.35
CA PHE A 104 -6.81 -12.96 6.79
C PHE A 104 -7.02 -13.06 8.31
N THR A 105 -7.93 -13.93 8.73
CA THR A 105 -8.28 -14.21 10.12
C THR A 105 -7.91 -15.64 10.46
N SER A 106 -7.50 -15.89 11.71
CA SER A 106 -7.27 -17.25 12.23
C SER A 106 -7.54 -17.25 13.74
N PRO A 107 -8.15 -18.31 14.30
CA PRO A 107 -8.36 -18.45 15.73
C PRO A 107 -7.05 -18.39 16.55
N ASN A 108 -5.94 -18.79 15.91
CA ASN A 108 -4.62 -18.86 16.53
C ASN A 108 -3.91 -17.49 16.61
N TYR A 109 -4.47 -16.44 15.98
CA TYR A 109 -3.88 -15.12 15.92
C TYR A 109 -4.85 -14.05 16.42
N SER A 110 -4.41 -13.27 17.40
CA SER A 110 -5.22 -12.20 18.01
C SER A 110 -5.50 -11.01 17.08
N ARG A 111 -4.84 -10.93 15.92
CA ARG A 111 -4.97 -9.81 14.99
C ARG A 111 -5.12 -10.30 13.55
N PRO A 112 -6.03 -9.72 12.76
CA PRO A 112 -6.15 -10.02 11.34
C PRO A 112 -5.00 -9.40 10.54
N PHE A 113 -4.70 -10.01 9.39
CA PHE A 113 -3.66 -9.55 8.47
C PHE A 113 -4.29 -9.04 7.18
N HIS A 114 -4.02 -7.78 6.85
CA HIS A 114 -4.56 -7.17 5.64
C HIS A 114 -3.80 -7.67 4.40
N THR A 115 -4.53 -8.15 3.38
CA THR A 115 -3.97 -8.68 2.12
C THR A 115 -3.00 -7.71 1.43
N ALA A 116 -3.23 -6.39 1.57
CA ALA A 116 -2.31 -5.36 1.08
C ALA A 116 -0.88 -5.47 1.65
N ARG A 117 -0.66 -6.19 2.75
CA ARG A 117 0.66 -6.40 3.38
C ARG A 117 1.18 -7.82 3.21
N CYS A 118 0.61 -8.55 2.27
CA CYS A 118 1.01 -9.91 1.95
C CYS A 118 1.65 -9.97 0.56
N ILE A 119 2.51 -10.96 0.39
CA ILE A 119 3.26 -11.23 -0.83
C ILE A 119 3.26 -12.73 -1.13
N LEU A 120 3.49 -13.08 -2.39
CA LEU A 120 3.78 -14.46 -2.78
C LEU A 120 5.22 -14.82 -2.39
N PRO A 121 5.48 -16.05 -1.94
CA PRO A 121 6.84 -16.52 -1.69
C PRO A 121 7.67 -16.55 -2.98
N ILE A 122 8.96 -16.17 -2.86
CA ILE A 122 9.91 -15.98 -3.98
C ILE A 122 10.06 -17.22 -4.89
N LYS A 123 9.69 -18.41 -4.42
CA LYS A 123 9.75 -19.65 -5.23
C LYS A 123 8.92 -19.60 -6.53
N LYS A 124 7.97 -18.67 -6.67
CA LYS A 124 7.20 -18.46 -7.92
C LYS A 124 7.80 -17.45 -8.91
N LEU A 125 8.90 -16.76 -8.59
CA LEU A 125 9.56 -15.83 -9.52
C LEU A 125 10.55 -16.52 -10.48
N LYS A 126 10.70 -17.84 -10.38
CA LYS A 126 11.43 -18.68 -11.33
C LYS A 126 10.43 -19.59 -12.03
N ASN A 127 9.75 -19.07 -13.04
CA ASN A 127 9.24 -19.81 -14.20
C ASN A 127 9.10 -18.80 -15.32
#